data_AF-A0A9Q0D8L9-F1
#
_entry.id   AF-A0A9Q0D8L9-F1
#
_cell.length_a   1.000
_cell.length_b   1.000
_cell.length_c   1.000
_cell.angle_alpha   90.00
_cell.angle_beta   90.00
_cell.angle_gamma   90.00
#
_symmetry.space_group_name_H-M   'P 1'
#
loop_
_entity.id
_entity.type
_entity.pdbx_description
1 polymer ?
#
loop_
_entity_poly.entity_id
_entity_poly.type
_entity_poly.pdbx_seq_one_letter_code
_entity_poly.pdbx_strand_id
1 'polypeptide(L)'
;MEPIAFPLDLVELDSMSAAHIKEQIMGCLLKNGFTVELLREILIGFCSDGASVMLGVMSGVGKLLQDDFQGIILWHCLNHRLELAVDQALDVTGGTKDFQAFMDSLYSLYSQSPKNMRQLSECAHNLDIALRRIGKVLAG
;
A
#
# COMPACT_ATOMS: atom_id res chain seq x y z
N MET A 1 -7.17 -28.85 -6.36
CA MET A 1 -6.20 -28.13 -7.21
C MET A 1 -5.85 -26.86 -6.46
N GLU A 2 -4.57 -26.58 -6.24
CA GLU A 2 -4.16 -25.33 -5.57
C GLU A 2 -4.26 -24.15 -6.55
N PRO A 3 -4.62 -22.95 -6.07
CA PRO A 3 -4.65 -21.77 -6.92
C PRO A 3 -3.24 -21.41 -7.40
N ILE A 4 -3.13 -21.10 -8.69
CA ILE A 4 -1.87 -20.61 -9.28
C ILE A 4 -1.90 -19.08 -9.22
N ALA A 5 -0.87 -18.50 -8.63
CA ALA A 5 -0.65 -17.06 -8.61
C ALA A 5 0.73 -16.76 -9.20
N PHE A 6 0.78 -15.81 -10.12
CA PHE A 6 2.04 -15.35 -10.72
C PHE A 6 1.94 -13.85 -11.07
N PRO A 7 3.04 -13.11 -11.00
CA PRO A 7 3.10 -11.75 -11.51
C PRO A 7 2.99 -11.78 -13.04
N LEU A 8 2.02 -11.07 -13.61
CA LEU A 8 1.84 -11.00 -15.06
C LEU A 8 2.80 -9.99 -15.70
N ASP A 9 2.79 -8.75 -15.21
CA ASP A 9 3.60 -7.65 -15.73
C ASP A 9 3.71 -6.52 -14.69
N LEU A 10 4.61 -5.57 -14.95
CA LEU A 10 4.72 -4.30 -14.24
C LEU A 10 4.67 -3.16 -15.25
N VAL A 11 3.58 -2.39 -15.23
CA VAL A 11 3.31 -1.33 -16.20
C VAL A 11 3.55 0.03 -15.56
N GLU A 12 4.40 0.84 -16.19
CA GLU A 12 4.58 2.25 -15.85
C GLU A 12 3.41 3.07 -16.39
N LEU A 13 2.90 4.01 -15.61
CA LEU A 13 1.72 4.79 -15.93
C LEU A 13 2.07 6.26 -16.14
N ASP A 14 1.63 6.82 -17.26
CA ASP A 14 1.81 8.25 -17.56
C ASP A 14 0.70 9.12 -16.93
N SER A 15 -0.40 8.49 -16.51
CA SER A 15 -1.54 9.14 -15.87
C SER A 15 -2.16 8.25 -14.79
N MET A 16 -2.59 8.86 -13.69
CA MET A 16 -3.29 8.15 -12.60
C MET A 16 -4.82 8.28 -12.70
N SER A 17 -5.37 8.54 -13.89
CA SER A 17 -6.83 8.52 -14.06
C SER A 17 -7.35 7.09 -14.16
N ALA A 18 -8.57 6.85 -13.64
CA ALA A 18 -9.18 5.52 -13.68
C ALA A 18 -9.34 4.98 -15.11
N ALA A 19 -9.70 5.84 -16.07
CA ALA A 19 -9.81 5.46 -17.48
C ALA A 19 -8.47 4.99 -18.06
N HIS A 20 -7.39 5.72 -17.79
CA HIS A 20 -6.06 5.36 -18.27
C HIS A 20 -5.54 4.08 -17.59
N ILE A 21 -5.72 3.93 -16.28
CA ILE A 21 -5.33 2.70 -15.57
C ILE A 21 -6.08 1.50 -16.14
N LYS A 22 -7.39 1.62 -16.38
CA LYS A 22 -8.20 0.56 -17.00
C LYS A 22 -7.71 0.22 -18.41
N GLU A 23 -7.38 1.23 -19.22
CA GLU A 23 -6.78 1.04 -20.54
C GLU A 23 -5.45 0.26 -20.46
N GLN A 24 -4.56 0.64 -19.54
CA GLN A 24 -3.26 -0.04 -19.36
C GLN A 24 -3.42 -1.48 -18.86
N ILE A 25 -4.36 -1.75 -17.95
CA ILE A 25 -4.70 -3.12 -17.51
C ILE A 25 -5.16 -3.96 -18.70
N MET A 26 -6.10 -3.43 -19.50
CA MET A 26 -6.61 -4.15 -20.68
C MET A 26 -5.51 -4.35 -21.71
N GLY A 27 -4.69 -3.34 -21.99
CA GLY A 27 -3.54 -3.45 -22.89
C GLY A 27 -2.55 -4.52 -22.44
N CYS A 28 -2.25 -4.59 -21.14
CA CYS A 28 -1.38 -5.61 -20.56
C CYS A 28 -1.94 -7.03 -20.74
N LEU A 29 -3.24 -7.23 -20.46
CA LEU A 29 -3.89 -8.53 -20.65
C LEU A 29 -3.86 -8.95 -22.13
N LEU A 30 -4.24 -8.05 -23.04
CA LEU A 30 -4.25 -8.33 -24.48
C LEU A 30 -2.85 -8.65 -25.02
N LYS A 31 -1.83 -7.89 -24.59
CA LYS A 31 -0.42 -8.13 -24.96
C LYS A 31 0.09 -9.50 -24.49
N ASN A 32 -0.44 -10.00 -23.38
CA ASN A 32 -0.09 -11.32 -22.83
C ASN A 32 -1.00 -12.46 -23.34
N GLY A 33 -1.76 -12.22 -24.42
CA GLY A 33 -2.50 -13.26 -25.13
C GLY A 33 -3.91 -13.54 -24.59
N PHE A 34 -4.40 -12.77 -23.62
CA PHE A 34 -5.81 -12.82 -23.24
C PHE A 34 -6.66 -12.13 -24.31
N THR A 35 -7.83 -12.65 -24.61
CA THR A 35 -8.80 -12.00 -25.50
C THR A 35 -9.96 -11.43 -24.70
N VAL A 36 -10.66 -10.44 -25.26
CA VAL A 36 -11.85 -9.87 -24.61
C VAL A 36 -12.94 -10.94 -24.43
N GLU A 37 -13.09 -11.82 -25.41
CA GLU A 37 -14.04 -12.95 -25.37
C GLU A 37 -13.71 -13.90 -24.22
N LEU A 38 -12.44 -14.28 -24.07
CA LEU A 38 -11.99 -15.13 -22.96
C LEU A 38 -12.28 -14.45 -21.62
N LEU A 39 -11.91 -13.18 -21.48
CA LEU A 39 -12.13 -12.43 -20.23
C LEU A 39 -13.61 -12.34 -19.86
N ARG A 40 -14.52 -12.19 -20.83
CA ARG A 40 -15.98 -12.23 -20.55
C ARG A 40 -16.43 -13.56 -19.96
N GLU A 41 -15.77 -14.67 -20.29
CA GLU A 41 -16.13 -16.00 -19.79
C GLU A 41 -15.47 -16.32 -18.45
N ILE A 42 -14.22 -15.88 -18.23
CA ILE A 42 -13.40 -16.36 -17.11
C ILE A 42 -13.06 -15.31 -16.06
N LEU A 43 -13.25 -14.01 -16.32
CA LEU A 43 -12.91 -12.96 -15.36
C LEU A 43 -13.96 -12.96 -14.24
N ILE A 44 -13.52 -13.27 -13.01
CA ILE A 44 -14.42 -13.40 -11.86
C ILE A 44 -14.42 -12.14 -10.99
N GLY A 45 -13.29 -11.43 -10.91
CA GLY A 45 -13.19 -10.30 -9.99
C GLY A 45 -11.93 -9.47 -10.14
N PHE A 46 -11.97 -8.31 -9.50
CA PHE A 46 -10.90 -7.34 -9.45
C PHE A 46 -10.64 -6.93 -7.99
N CYS A 47 -9.40 -7.05 -7.53
CA CYS A 47 -9.00 -6.73 -6.17
C CYS A 47 -7.99 -5.58 -6.13
N SER A 48 -8.24 -4.56 -5.31
CA SER A 48 -7.34 -3.39 -5.17
C SER A 48 -7.46 -2.74 -3.79
N ASP A 49 -6.61 -1.75 -3.49
CA ASP A 49 -6.41 -1.10 -2.19
C ASP A 49 -7.57 -0.19 -1.72
N GLY A 50 -8.70 -0.15 -2.43
CA GLY A 50 -9.83 0.68 -2.00
C GLY A 50 -9.70 2.17 -2.28
N ALA A 51 -8.60 2.63 -2.90
CA ALA A 51 -8.49 4.01 -3.34
C ALA A 51 -9.63 4.37 -4.30
N SER A 52 -10.12 5.62 -4.21
CA SER A 52 -11.27 6.09 -5.02
C SER A 52 -11.05 5.90 -6.52
N VAL A 53 -9.81 6.08 -7.00
CA VAL A 53 -9.46 5.84 -8.40
C VAL A 53 -9.61 4.37 -8.79
N MET A 54 -9.36 3.43 -7.88
CA MET A 54 -9.38 1.99 -8.16
C MET A 54 -10.75 1.37 -7.95
N LEU A 55 -11.42 1.67 -6.82
CA LEU A 55 -12.69 1.03 -6.42
C LEU A 55 -13.82 2.04 -6.17
N GLY A 56 -13.69 3.28 -6.63
CA GLY A 56 -14.76 4.27 -6.57
C GLY A 56 -16.02 3.81 -7.32
N VAL A 57 -17.18 4.01 -6.70
CA VAL A 57 -18.47 3.46 -7.15
C VAL A 57 -18.93 4.00 -8.51
N MET A 58 -18.57 5.25 -8.84
CA MET A 58 -19.07 5.93 -10.03
C MET A 58 -18.12 5.84 -11.23
N SER A 59 -16.82 5.90 -10.99
CA SER A 59 -15.82 6.07 -12.05
C SER A 59 -14.46 5.44 -11.72
N GLY A 60 -14.38 4.57 -10.70
CA GLY A 60 -13.16 3.84 -10.39
C GLY A 60 -12.85 2.77 -11.43
N VAL A 61 -11.59 2.34 -11.51
CA VAL A 61 -11.12 1.29 -12.44
C VAL A 61 -12.00 0.04 -12.37
N GLY A 62 -12.30 -0.45 -11.16
CA GLY A 62 -13.17 -1.60 -10.95
C GLY A 62 -14.57 -1.38 -11.51
N LYS A 63 -15.14 -0.18 -11.35
CA LYS A 63 -16.44 0.16 -11.94
C LYS A 63 -16.39 0.13 -13.47
N LEU A 64 -15.35 0.72 -14.06
CA LEU A 64 -15.14 0.72 -15.51
C LEU A 64 -14.93 -0.69 -16.08
N LEU A 65 -14.23 -1.56 -15.35
CA LEU A 65 -14.09 -2.98 -15.72
C LEU A 65 -15.42 -3.73 -15.58
N GLN A 66 -16.23 -3.42 -14.57
CA GLN A 66 -17.53 -4.05 -14.36
C GLN A 66 -18.56 -3.66 -15.43
N ASP A 67 -18.43 -2.46 -16.00
CA ASP A 67 -19.25 -2.02 -17.14
C ASP A 67 -18.90 -2.80 -18.43
N ASP A 68 -17.63 -3.17 -18.62
CA ASP A 68 -17.17 -4.00 -19.75
C ASP A 68 -17.45 -5.50 -19.55
N PHE A 69 -17.29 -5.98 -18.30
CA PHE A 69 -17.38 -7.38 -17.90
C PHE A 69 -18.43 -7.52 -16.80
N GLN A 70 -19.68 -7.74 -17.21
CA GLN A 70 -20.80 -7.86 -16.28
C GLN A 70 -20.60 -9.04 -15.32
N GLY A 71 -20.82 -8.81 -14.03
CA GLY A 71 -20.80 -9.86 -13.01
C GLY A 71 -19.47 -10.02 -12.27
N ILE A 72 -18.41 -9.28 -12.63
CA ILE A 72 -17.17 -9.32 -11.84
C ILE A 72 -17.40 -8.78 -10.42
N ILE A 73 -16.74 -9.43 -9.46
CA ILE A 73 -16.75 -9.02 -8.05
C ILE A 73 -15.62 -8.02 -7.81
N LEU A 74 -15.98 -6.84 -7.31
CA LEU A 74 -15.00 -5.85 -6.85
C LEU A 74 -14.66 -6.12 -5.39
N TRP A 75 -13.39 -6.39 -5.11
CA TRP A 75 -12.92 -6.73 -3.77
C TRP A 75 -11.91 -5.70 -3.27
N HIS A 76 -12.22 -5.08 -2.13
CA HIS A 76 -11.27 -4.24 -1.43
C HIS A 76 -10.27 -5.14 -0.68
N CYS A 77 -8.99 -5.00 -1.02
CA CYS A 77 -7.85 -5.70 -0.42
C CYS A 77 -8.00 -5.84 1.10
N LEU A 78 -8.02 -7.08 1.58
CA LEU A 78 -8.22 -7.39 2.99
C LEU A 78 -7.08 -6.83 3.86
N ASN A 79 -5.85 -6.83 3.34
CA ASN A 79 -4.69 -6.31 4.07
C ASN A 79 -4.83 -4.81 4.34
N HIS A 80 -5.26 -4.02 3.35
CA HIS A 80 -5.49 -2.59 3.55
C HIS A 80 -6.69 -2.36 4.49
N ARG A 81 -7.75 -3.16 4.39
CA ARG A 81 -8.87 -3.08 5.36
C ARG A 81 -8.45 -3.41 6.80
N LEU A 82 -7.54 -4.38 6.98
CA LEU A 82 -7.01 -4.73 8.29
C LEU A 82 -6.14 -3.61 8.85
N GLU A 83 -5.26 -3.04 8.02
CA GLU A 83 -4.46 -1.86 8.35
C GLU A 83 -5.36 -0.72 8.83
N LEU A 84 -6.39 -0.35 8.05
CA LEU A 84 -7.35 0.70 8.41
C LEU A 84 -8.10 0.39 9.71
N ALA A 85 -8.49 -0.86 9.94
CA ALA A 85 -9.18 -1.26 11.17
C ALA A 85 -8.27 -1.12 12.40
N VAL A 86 -6.99 -1.46 12.26
CA VAL A 86 -5.98 -1.25 13.31
C VAL A 86 -5.79 0.24 13.55
N ASP A 87 -5.59 1.04 12.50
CA ASP A 87 -5.40 2.49 12.60
C ASP A 87 -6.58 3.17 13.32
N GLN A 88 -7.82 2.82 12.94
CA GLN A 88 -9.04 3.32 13.59
C GLN A 88 -9.15 2.90 15.07
N ALA A 89 -8.77 1.67 15.41
CA ALA A 89 -8.76 1.22 16.79
C ALA A 89 -7.72 1.99 17.62
N LEU A 90 -6.55 2.24 17.03
CA LEU A 90 -5.49 3.02 17.64
C LEU A 90 -5.90 4.47 17.88
N ASP A 91 -6.60 5.09 16.93
CA ASP A 91 -7.16 6.43 17.04
C ASP A 91 -8.08 6.61 18.26
N VAL A 92 -8.87 5.60 18.60
CA VAL A 92 -9.77 5.61 19.77
C VAL A 92 -8.98 5.45 21.08
N THR A 93 -7.96 4.60 21.08
CA THR A 93 -7.17 4.32 22.30
C THR A 93 -6.17 5.43 22.66
N GLY A 94 -5.79 6.27 21.70
CA GLY A 94 -4.95 7.46 21.87
C GLY A 94 -3.48 7.21 22.22
N GLY A 95 -3.15 6.10 22.91
CA GLY A 95 -1.82 5.82 23.44
C GLY A 95 -0.74 5.60 22.37
N THR A 96 -1.11 5.23 21.14
CA THR A 96 -0.15 5.07 20.03
C THR A 96 0.30 6.39 19.43
N LYS A 97 -0.52 7.45 19.47
CA LYS A 97 -0.11 8.78 18.98
C LYS A 97 0.99 9.38 19.85
N ASP A 98 0.85 9.27 21.16
CA ASP A 98 1.87 9.74 22.10
C ASP A 98 3.17 8.93 21.98
N PHE A 99 3.04 7.60 21.86
CA PHE A 99 4.21 6.73 21.64
C PHE A 99 4.91 7.03 20.31
N GLN A 100 4.14 7.22 19.22
CA GLN A 100 4.68 7.59 17.93
C GLN A 100 5.37 8.96 17.97
N ALA A 101 4.72 9.97 18.56
CA ALA A 101 5.31 11.31 18.72
C ALA A 101 6.61 11.28 19.53
N PHE A 102 6.66 10.44 20.59
CA PHE A 102 7.87 10.22 21.36
C PHE A 102 8.99 9.58 20.53
N MET A 103 8.69 8.52 19.78
CA MET A 103 9.65 7.86 18.91
C MET A 103 10.15 8.77 17.78
N ASP A 104 9.27 9.56 17.18
CA ASP A 104 9.63 10.55 16.15
C ASP A 104 10.49 11.68 16.72
N SER A 105 10.25 12.09 17.97
CA SER A 105 11.08 13.05 18.68
C SER A 105 12.49 12.50 18.94
N LEU A 106 12.61 11.25 19.38
CA LEU A 106 13.92 10.59 19.54
C LEU A 106 14.65 10.46 18.20
N TYR A 107 13.95 10.06 17.14
CA TYR A 107 14.51 9.99 15.80
C TYR A 107 15.00 11.36 15.33
N SER A 108 14.20 12.41 15.47
CA SER A 108 14.58 13.78 15.11
C SER A 108 15.81 14.25 15.90
N LEU A 109 15.81 14.04 17.22
CA LEU A 109 16.87 14.49 18.11
C LEU A 109 18.23 13.88 17.76
N TYR A 110 18.27 12.59 17.43
CA TYR A 110 19.53 11.88 17.22
C TYR A 110 19.89 11.69 15.75
N SER A 111 18.93 11.40 14.86
CA SER A 111 19.24 11.11 13.45
C SER A 111 19.46 12.38 12.60
N GLN A 112 18.89 13.52 12.98
CA GLN A 112 19.04 14.78 12.22
C GLN A 112 20.18 15.67 12.75
N SER A 113 20.74 15.37 13.92
CA SER A 113 21.84 16.14 14.54
C SER A 113 23.08 15.27 14.74
N PRO A 114 24.12 15.42 13.90
CA PRO A 114 25.38 14.70 14.05
C PRO A 114 26.03 14.93 15.42
N LYS A 115 25.83 16.12 16.00
CA LYS A 115 26.32 16.47 17.34
C LYS A 115 25.62 15.63 18.42
N ASN A 116 24.29 15.56 18.39
CA ASN A 116 23.54 14.80 19.38
C ASN A 116 23.81 13.29 19.26
N MET A 117 23.96 12.77 18.03
CA MET A 117 24.35 11.38 17.81
C MET A 117 25.73 11.07 18.39
N ARG A 118 26.71 11.97 18.21
CA ARG A 118 28.05 11.82 18.77
C ARG A 118 28.01 11.79 20.29
N GLN A 119 27.32 12.74 20.92
CA GLN A 119 27.17 12.80 22.38
C GLN A 119 26.50 11.53 22.94
N LEU A 120 25.44 11.05 22.27
CA LEU A 120 24.78 9.80 22.66
C LEU A 120 25.73 8.60 22.55
N SER A 121 26.54 8.54 21.49
CA SER A 121 27.54 7.49 21.28
C SER A 121 28.63 7.49 22.34
N GLU A 122 29.10 8.67 22.74
CA GLU A 122 30.07 8.83 23.84
C GLU A 122 29.49 8.35 25.18
N CYS A 123 28.26 8.73 25.51
CA CYS A 123 27.58 8.24 26.72
C CYS A 123 27.42 6.72 26.71
N ALA A 124 27.01 6.15 25.57
CA ALA A 124 26.83 4.71 25.45
C ALA A 124 28.14 3.95 25.58
N HIS A 125 29.23 4.48 25.01
CA HIS A 125 30.57 3.93 25.18
C HIS A 125 31.00 3.92 26.65
N ASN A 126 30.77 5.01 27.38
CA ASN A 126 31.11 5.11 28.80
C ASN A 126 30.32 4.14 29.69
N LEU A 127 29.12 3.74 29.27
CA LEU A 127 28.26 2.79 29.97
C LEU A 127 28.42 1.35 29.47
N ASP A 128 29.32 1.11 28.51
CA ASP A 128 29.50 -0.18 27.82
C ASP A 128 28.20 -0.72 27.19
N ILE A 129 27.37 0.19 26.65
CA ILE A 129 26.10 -0.13 26.00
C ILE A 129 26.26 -0.06 24.48
N ALA A 130 25.84 -1.11 23.77
CA ALA A 130 25.74 -1.08 22.33
C ALA A 130 24.48 -0.33 21.87
N LEU A 131 24.65 0.83 21.23
CA LEU A 131 23.55 1.55 20.59
C LEU A 131 23.04 0.82 19.35
N ARG A 132 21.72 0.63 19.27
CA ARG A 132 21.04 0.22 18.05
C ARG A 132 20.50 1.46 17.33
N ARG A 133 20.50 1.43 16.00
CA ARG A 133 19.99 2.55 15.19
C ARG A 133 18.49 2.67 15.40
N ILE A 134 18.04 3.87 15.79
CA ILE A 134 16.61 4.22 15.81
C ILE A 134 16.21 4.50 14.36
N GLY A 135 15.40 3.61 13.78
CA GLY A 135 14.76 3.85 12.48
C GLY A 135 13.54 4.76 12.63
N LYS A 136 13.10 5.38 11.53
CA LYS A 136 11.80 6.04 11.47
C LYS A 136 10.71 4.99 11.70
N VAL A 137 9.84 5.18 12.68
CA VAL A 137 8.89 4.14 13.12
C VAL A 137 7.72 4.00 12.14
N LEU A 138 7.30 5.09 11.49
CA LEU A 138 6.28 5.08 10.44
C LEU A 138 6.71 6.01 9.30
N ALA A 139 6.88 5.45 8.10
CA ALA A 139 6.90 6.22 6.87
C ALA A 139 5.46 6.28 6.37
N GLY A 140 4.68 7.21 6.92
CA GLY A 140 3.56 7.80 6.17
C GLY A 140 4.10 8.58 5.00
#